data_AF-A0A223B1J5-F1
#
_entry.id   AF-A0A223B1J5-F1
#
_cell.length_a   1.000
_cell.length_b   1.000
_cell.length_c   1.000
_cell.angle_alpha   90.00
_cell.angle_beta   90.00
_cell.angle_gamma   90.00
#
_symmetry.space_group_name_H-M   'P 1'
#
loop_
_entity.id
_entity.type
_entity.pdbx_description
1 polymer ?
#
loop_
_entity_poly.entity_id
_entity_poly.type
_entity_poly.pdbx_seq_one_letter_code
_entity_poly.pdbx_strand_id
1 'polypeptide(L)'
;MKAITWFFRIIIYLLIGRAILSWFIRTPYVNPTLAKLYKLCVDLTEPAVVPCRMLLSRFNTGMFDFSVLLAFFLIQIIERILLLLVYRFVVL
;
A
#
# COMPACT_ATOMS: atom_id res chain seq x y z
N MET A 1 -0.11 10.11 -18.91
CA MET A 1 0.97 9.64 -18.02
C MET A 1 0.89 10.23 -16.60
N LYS A 2 0.81 11.57 -16.43
CA LYS A 2 0.75 12.19 -15.08
C LYS A 2 -0.37 11.65 -14.18
N ALA A 3 -1.57 11.45 -14.72
CA ALA A 3 -2.72 10.92 -13.95
C ALA A 3 -2.45 9.52 -13.38
N ILE A 4 -1.85 8.63 -14.18
CA ILE A 4 -1.45 7.27 -13.76
C ILE A 4 -0.47 7.36 -12.58
N THR A 5 0.56 8.18 -12.72
CA THR A 5 1.55 8.37 -11.67
C THR A 5 0.94 8.93 -10.39
N TRP A 6 0.04 9.91 -10.48
CA TRP A 6 -0.67 10.44 -9.31
C TRP A 6 -1.52 9.38 -8.62
N PHE A 7 -2.25 8.57 -9.39
CA PHE A 7 -3.05 7.48 -8.84
C PHE A 7 -2.20 6.50 -8.02
N PHE A 8 -1.10 6.00 -8.58
CA PHE A 8 -0.22 5.07 -7.86
C PHE A 8 0.48 5.73 -6.66
N ARG A 9 0.90 6.99 -6.77
CA ARG A 9 1.49 7.75 -5.66
C ARG A 9 0.53 7.89 -4.48
N ILE A 10 -0.75 8.13 -4.72
CA ILE A 10 -1.76 8.22 -3.65
C ILE A 10 -1.81 6.89 -2.87
N ILE A 11 -1.85 5.75 -3.55
CA ILE A 11 -1.86 4.43 -2.91
C ILE A 11 -0.57 4.21 -2.12
N ILE A 12 0.58 4.61 -2.67
CA ILE A 12 1.87 4.54 -1.98
C ILE A 12 1.88 5.38 -0.70
N TYR A 13 1.37 6.61 -0.74
CA TYR A 13 1.25 7.44 0.46
C TYR A 13 0.28 6.85 1.49
N LEU A 14 -0.81 6.21 1.05
CA LEU A 14 -1.72 5.50 1.95
C LEU A 14 -1.03 4.30 2.63
N LEU A 15 -0.19 3.55 1.91
CA LEU A 15 0.60 2.46 2.50
C LEU A 15 1.64 2.96 3.50
N ILE A 16 2.33 4.06 3.20
CA ILE A 16 3.26 4.70 4.13
C ILE A 16 2.51 5.19 5.36
N GLY A 17 1.37 5.87 5.18
CA GLY A 17 0.50 6.32 6.26
C GLY A 17 0.04 5.17 7.14
N ARG A 18 -0.44 4.06 6.55
CA ARG A 18 -0.80 2.83 7.25
C ARG A 18 0.36 2.28 8.07
N ALA A 19 1.57 2.20 7.49
CA ALA A 19 2.75 1.65 8.16
C ALA A 19 3.13 2.50 9.38
N ILE A 20 3.22 3.82 9.22
CA ILE A 20 3.56 4.76 10.29
C ILE A 20 2.48 4.74 11.38
N LEU A 21 1.21 4.90 11.01
CA LEU A 21 0.08 4.95 11.96
C LEU A 21 -0.10 3.63 12.73
N SER A 22 0.31 2.49 12.16
CA SER A 22 0.20 1.18 12.81
C SER A 22 0.92 1.09 14.16
N TRP A 23 1.99 1.88 14.35
CA TRP A 23 2.73 1.93 15.61
C TRP A 23 2.00 2.73 16.69
N PHE A 24 1.28 3.78 16.29
CA PHE A 24 0.57 4.66 17.22
C PHE A 24 -0.75 4.07 17.73
N ILE A 25 -1.34 3.13 16.98
CA ILE A 25 -2.66 2.56 17.31
C ILE A 25 -2.61 1.41 18.31
N ARG A 26 -1.41 0.93 18.65
CA ARG A 26 -1.22 -0.13 19.65
C ARG A 26 -1.24 0.37 21.10
N THR A 27 -1.61 1.63 21.33
CA THR A 27 -1.60 2.27 22.66
C THR A 27 -2.98 2.19 23.35
N PRO A 28 -3.06 2.17 24.69
CA PRO A 28 -4.34 2.05 25.41
C PRO A 28 -5.27 3.26 25.23
N TYR A 29 -4.72 4.43 24.92
CA TYR A 29 -5.44 5.70 24.82
C TYR A 29 -5.27 6.31 23.42
N VAL A 30 -5.79 5.60 22.40
CA VAL A 30 -5.74 6.08 21.02
C VAL A 30 -6.72 7.22 20.79
N ASN A 31 -6.23 8.30 20.17
CA ASN A 31 -7.08 9.39 19.69
C ASN A 31 -8.06 8.89 18.61
N PRO A 32 -9.38 9.13 18.74
CA PRO A 32 -10.40 8.64 17.79
C PRO A 32 -10.17 9.10 16.35
N THR A 33 -9.61 10.30 16.15
CA THR A 33 -9.29 10.84 14.82
C THR A 33 -8.15 10.05 14.17
N LEU A 34 -7.11 9.69 14.94
CA LEU A 34 -6.01 8.86 14.45
C LEU A 34 -6.50 7.45 14.07
N ALA A 35 -7.37 6.86 14.89
CA ALA A 35 -7.98 5.56 14.58
C ALA A 35 -8.78 5.59 13.26
N LYS A 36 -9.56 6.66 13.03
CA LYS A 36 -10.30 6.84 11.77
C LYS A 36 -9.37 7.00 10.57
N LEU A 37 -8.31 7.80 10.68
CA LEU A 37 -7.34 7.99 9.60
C LEU A 37 -6.63 6.69 9.23
N TYR A 38 -6.20 5.91 10.23
CA TYR A 38 -5.62 4.62 9.97
C TYR A 38 -6.60 3.64 9.35
N LYS A 39 -7.84 3.58 9.85
CA LYS A 39 -8.88 2.73 9.26
C LYS A 39 -9.08 3.08 7.78
N LEU A 40 -9.12 4.37 7.45
CA LEU A 40 -9.18 4.83 6.05
C LEU A 40 -7.98 4.32 5.24
N CYS A 41 -6.75 4.46 5.76
CA CYS A 41 -5.57 3.92 5.10
C CYS A 41 -5.66 2.40 4.92
N VAL A 42 -6.15 1.67 5.93
CA VAL A 42 -6.34 0.22 5.87
C VAL A 42 -7.35 -0.13 4.79
N ASP A 43 -8.58 0.38 4.87
CA ASP A 43 -9.68 0.04 3.97
C ASP A 43 -9.32 0.31 2.50
N LEU A 44 -8.63 1.42 2.21
CA LEU A 44 -8.22 1.77 0.85
C LEU A 44 -7.04 0.93 0.32
N THR A 45 -6.20 0.39 1.20
CA THR A 45 -5.02 -0.39 0.80
C THR A 45 -5.22 -1.90 0.91
N GLU A 46 -6.24 -2.35 1.65
CA GLU A 46 -6.49 -3.77 1.93
C GLU A 46 -6.62 -4.64 0.68
N PRO A 47 -7.26 -4.20 -0.43
CA PRO A 47 -7.31 -4.99 -1.66
C PRO A 47 -5.94 -5.32 -2.24
N ALA A 48 -4.93 -4.46 -2.03
CA ALA A 48 -3.55 -4.71 -2.45
C ALA A 48 -2.75 -5.50 -1.39
N VAL A 49 -2.99 -5.23 -0.11
CA VAL A 49 -2.24 -5.84 1.00
C VAL A 49 -2.67 -7.28 1.27
N VAL A 50 -3.96 -7.63 1.17
CA VAL A 50 -4.47 -8.99 1.45
C VAL A 50 -3.81 -10.06 0.58
N PRO A 51 -3.72 -9.90 -0.76
CA PRO A 51 -3.02 -10.87 -1.60
C PRO A 51 -1.55 -11.03 -1.19
N CYS A 52 -0.88 -9.93 -0.84
CA CYS A 52 0.50 -9.95 -0.35
C CYS A 52 0.61 -10.71 0.98
N ARG A 53 -0.35 -10.52 1.89
CA ARG A 53 -0.42 -11.22 3.18
C ARG A 53 -0.68 -12.71 2.99
N MET A 54 -1.57 -13.08 2.08
CA MET A 54 -1.83 -14.49 1.73
C MET A 54 -0.57 -15.16 1.16
N LEU A 55 0.16 -14.47 0.28
CA LEU A 55 1.43 -14.97 -0.26
C LEU A 55 2.47 -15.15 0.85
N LEU A 56 2.63 -14.13 1.69
CA LEU A 56 3.62 -14.13 2.77
C LEU A 56 3.28 -15.07 3.91
N SER A 57 2.00 -15.39 4.15
CA SER A 57 1.59 -16.34 5.20
C SER A 57 2.18 -17.74 5.05
N ARG A 58 2.64 -18.08 3.84
CA ARG A 58 3.35 -19.33 3.53
C ARG A 58 4.80 -19.32 4.04
N PHE A 59 5.33 -18.15 4.32
CA PHE A 59 6.66 -17.92 4.86
C PHE A 59 6.48 -17.47 6.32
N ASN A 60 7.24 -18.01 7.26
CA ASN A 60 7.09 -17.63 8.67
C ASN A 60 7.60 -16.20 8.90
N THR A 61 6.79 -15.19 8.56
CA THR A 61 7.16 -13.77 8.57
C THR A 61 7.18 -13.13 9.96
N GLY A 62 6.87 -13.89 11.01
CA GLY A 62 6.90 -13.43 12.39
C GLY A 62 5.89 -12.31 12.67
N MET A 63 6.22 -11.43 13.61
CA MET A 63 5.32 -10.39 14.14
C MET A 63 5.20 -9.14 13.24
N PHE A 64 6.07 -9.00 12.23
CA PHE A 64 6.07 -7.85 11.33
C PHE A 64 5.16 -8.07 10.13
N ASP A 65 4.30 -7.09 9.84
CA ASP A 65 3.43 -7.13 8.66
C ASP A 65 4.20 -6.71 7.39
N PHE A 66 5.07 -7.60 6.92
CA PHE A 66 5.83 -7.41 5.68
C PHE A 66 4.94 -7.31 4.44
N SER A 67 3.65 -7.64 4.53
CA SER A 67 2.73 -7.54 3.40
C SER A 67 2.51 -6.10 2.93
N VAL A 68 2.58 -5.11 3.84
CA VAL A 68 2.51 -3.68 3.49
C VAL A 68 3.74 -3.27 2.68
N LEU A 69 4.92 -3.74 3.06
CA LEU A 69 6.17 -3.47 2.34
C LEU A 69 6.18 -4.15 0.97
N LEU A 70 5.73 -5.40 0.90
CA LEU A 70 5.60 -6.11 -0.38
C LEU A 70 4.62 -5.41 -1.32
N ALA A 71 3.46 -4.99 -0.82
CA ALA A 71 2.48 -4.23 -1.60
C ALA A 71 3.08 -2.92 -2.15
N PHE A 72 3.86 -2.21 -1.35
CA PHE A 72 4.56 -0.99 -1.76
C PHE A 72 5.50 -1.22 -2.96
N PHE A 73 6.27 -2.30 -2.96
CA PHE A 73 7.15 -2.62 -4.09
C PHE A 73 6.36 -3.08 -5.32
N LEU A 74 5.34 -3.95 -5.14
CA LEU A 74 4.51 -4.43 -6.24
C LEU A 74 3.78 -3.28 -6.94
N ILE A 75 3.23 -2.33 -6.20
CA ILE A 75 2.55 -1.16 -6.77
C ILE A 75 3.50 -0.32 -7.62
N GLN A 76 4.74 -0.09 -7.19
CA GLN A 76 5.73 0.64 -7.99
C GLN A 76 6.12 -0.12 -9.27
N ILE A 77 6.24 -1.44 -9.18
CA ILE A 77 6.53 -2.28 -10.36
C ILE A 77 5.36 -2.18 -11.35
N ILE A 78 4.12 -2.32 -10.87
CA ILE A 78 2.91 -2.21 -11.68
C ILE A 78 2.81 -0.82 -12.32
N GLU A 79 3.11 0.27 -11.60
CA GLU A 79 3.14 1.62 -12.17
C GLU A 79 4.11 1.70 -13.35
N ARG A 80 5.35 1.23 -13.18
CA ARG A 80 6.37 1.27 -14.23
C ARG A 80 5.97 0.45 -15.46
N ILE A 81 5.43 -0.75 -15.24
CA ILE A 81 4.93 -1.60 -16.32
C ILE A 81 3.79 -0.89 -17.06
N LEU A 82 2.82 -0.34 -16.34
CA LEU A 82 1.68 0.34 -16.95
C LEU A 82 2.12 1.57 -17.76
N LEU A 83 3.04 2.38 -17.22
CA LEU A 83 3.59 3.54 -17.93
C LEU A 83 4.33 3.13 -19.20
N LEU A 84 5.10 2.04 -19.16
CA LEU A 84 5.79 1.50 -20.34
C LEU A 84 4.81 1.02 -21.40
N LEU A 85 3.77 0.28 -21.00
CA LEU A 85 2.74 -0.22 -21.91
C LEU A 85 1.96 0.93 -22.58
N VAL A 86 1.55 1.92 -21.79
CA VAL A 86 0.84 3.10 -22.30
C VAL A 86 1.74 3.93 -23.21
N TYR A 87 3.00 4.13 -22.83
CA TYR A 87 3.97 4.83 -23.68
C TYR A 87 4.14 4.11 -25.03
N ARG A 88 4.32 2.78 -24.98
CA ARG A 88 4.45 1.95 -26.18
C ARG A 88 3.22 2.06 -27.08
N PHE A 89 2.02 2.06 -26.52
CA PHE A 89 0.76 2.14 -27.30
C PHE A 89 0.48 3.54 -27.87
N VAL A 90 0.98 4.59 -27.25
CA VAL A 90 0.74 5.99 -27.69
C VAL A 90 1.77 6.44 -28.74
N VAL A 91 2.99 5.89 -28.71
CA VAL A 91 4.10 6.35 -29.55
C VAL A 91 4.35 5.46 -30.78
N LEU A 92 3.94 4.18 -30.75
CA LEU A 92 3.85 3.33 -31.93
C LEU A 92 2.50 3.53 -32.63
#